data_AF-A0A1X7EC70-F1
#
_entry.id   AF-A0A1X7EC70-F1
#
_cell.length_a   1.000
_cell.length_b   1.000
_cell.length_c   1.000
_cell.angle_alpha   90.00
_cell.angle_beta   90.00
_cell.angle_gamma   90.00
#
_symmetry.space_group_name_H-M   'P 1'
#
loop_
_entity.id
_entity.type
_entity.pdbx_description
1 polymer ?
#
loop_
_entity_poly.entity_id
_entity_poly.type
_entity_poly.pdbx_seq_one_letter_code
_entity_poly.pdbx_strand_id
1 'polypeptide(L)'
;MTADTGRTGAALPEKPAYEDNRSFLVGLARAFAGALIFSLPMLMTMEMWWIGFTMESWRLVLLLVLLIPLLVGLSVVSGFKSTASLRDDIADAFVAVAVAVVMSVVILGIFKVLSVDMPAREIIGKIALQSFPAAIGAMLARDQLGEKSSESMQRRTAMTYPQELFLMGVGALFLGLNVAPTDEMVLLSYMMDPWREIALLLLSLVLMHAFVYAVEFPGGSKPPGGVGFWSLFLRFTVVGYVIVLAICLYLLWTFGRTDGTGLAEIISATVVLGFPCAIGAAAARLIL
;
A
#
# COMPACT_ATOMS: atom_id res chain seq x y z
N MET A 1 27.98 -53.17 45.58
CA MET A 1 27.01 -53.05 44.47
C MET A 1 25.79 -52.30 45.04
N THR A 2 25.83 -51.03 45.47
CA THR A 2 26.16 -49.76 44.78
C THR A 2 25.53 -49.67 43.40
N ALA A 3 24.79 -48.65 42.96
CA ALA A 3 24.04 -47.51 43.50
C ALA A 3 23.44 -46.80 42.24
N ASP A 4 22.55 -45.82 42.45
CA ASP A 4 22.24 -44.69 41.53
C ASP A 4 21.19 -44.93 40.42
N THR A 5 19.99 -44.32 40.37
CA THR A 5 19.53 -42.90 40.34
C THR A 5 19.68 -42.23 38.94
N GLY A 6 18.63 -41.52 38.47
CA GLY A 6 18.58 -40.80 37.19
C GLY A 6 17.15 -40.65 36.63
N ARG A 7 16.32 -39.69 37.09
CA ARG A 7 16.15 -38.32 36.54
C ARG A 7 16.22 -38.24 35.02
N THR A 8 15.14 -37.78 34.37
CA THR A 8 14.96 -36.36 33.97
C THR A 8 13.65 -36.18 33.21
N GLY A 9 12.78 -35.30 33.72
CA GLY A 9 11.70 -34.71 32.93
C GLY A 9 12.30 -33.83 31.83
N ALA A 10 11.86 -34.05 30.59
CA ALA A 10 12.20 -33.18 29.47
C ALA A 10 11.41 -31.88 29.62
N ALA A 11 12.05 -30.86 30.19
CA ALA A 11 11.60 -29.48 30.08
C ALA A 11 11.66 -29.09 28.59
N LEU A 12 10.55 -28.58 28.05
CA LEU A 12 10.53 -27.90 26.76
C LEU A 12 11.52 -26.72 26.84
N PRO A 13 12.38 -26.49 25.82
CA PRO A 13 13.26 -25.33 25.84
C PRO A 13 12.40 -24.06 25.72
N GLU A 14 12.26 -23.32 26.82
CA GLU A 14 11.86 -21.92 26.77
C GLU A 14 12.88 -21.18 25.90
N LYS A 15 12.44 -20.67 24.74
CA LYS A 15 13.25 -19.77 23.93
C LYS A 15 13.64 -18.56 24.80
N PRO A 16 14.93 -18.18 24.87
CA PRO A 16 15.34 -17.05 25.69
C PRO A 16 14.71 -15.76 25.16
N ALA A 17 14.03 -15.01 26.03
CA ALA A 17 13.34 -13.75 25.73
C ALA A 17 14.21 -12.64 25.07
N TYR A 18 15.53 -12.84 24.99
CA TYR A 18 16.47 -11.89 24.40
C TYR A 18 16.54 -11.94 22.86
N GLU A 19 16.28 -13.10 22.23
CA GLU A 19 16.20 -13.19 20.75
C GLU A 19 14.96 -12.45 20.19
N ASP A 20 13.92 -12.32 21.02
CA ASP A 20 12.65 -11.70 20.67
C ASP A 20 12.76 -10.17 20.59
N ASN A 21 13.45 -9.53 21.53
CA ASN A 21 13.58 -8.07 21.53
C ASN A 21 14.41 -7.52 20.36
N ARG A 22 15.52 -8.18 19.99
CA ARG A 22 16.36 -7.71 18.88
C ARG A 22 15.65 -7.87 17.53
N SER A 23 14.99 -9.01 17.32
CA SER A 23 14.21 -9.27 16.11
C SER A 23 13.02 -8.31 16.00
N PHE A 24 12.34 -8.02 17.11
CA PHE A 24 11.29 -7.01 17.18
C PHE A 24 11.80 -5.60 16.82
N LEU A 25 12.92 -5.16 17.40
CA LEU A 25 13.52 -3.84 17.09
C LEU A 25 13.94 -3.71 15.63
N VAL A 26 14.49 -4.77 15.03
CA VAL A 26 14.82 -4.80 13.60
C VAL A 26 13.55 -4.72 12.76
N GLY A 27 12.48 -5.41 13.15
CA GLY A 27 11.16 -5.31 12.51
C GLY A 27 10.60 -3.89 12.57
N LEU A 28 10.70 -3.23 13.72
CA LEU A 28 10.27 -1.85 13.91
C LEU A 28 11.07 -0.87 13.06
N ALA A 29 12.39 -1.04 12.97
CA ALA A 29 13.25 -0.21 12.13
C ALA A 29 12.91 -0.36 10.64
N ARG A 30 12.62 -1.58 10.17
CA ARG A 30 12.15 -1.85 8.80
C ARG A 30 10.79 -1.22 8.53
N ALA A 31 9.87 -1.32 9.48
CA ALA A 31 8.57 -0.67 9.40
C ALA A 31 8.71 0.85 9.32
N PHE A 32 9.58 1.46 10.14
CA PHE A 32 9.84 2.91 10.08
C PHE A 32 10.45 3.32 8.74
N ALA A 33 11.43 2.56 8.23
CA ALA A 33 12.04 2.83 6.93
C ALA A 33 11.02 2.72 5.78
N GLY A 34 10.16 1.71 5.83
CA GLY A 34 9.04 1.55 4.89
C GLY A 34 8.06 2.72 4.96
N ALA A 35 7.65 3.09 6.17
CA ALA A 35 6.78 4.23 6.41
C ALA A 35 7.36 5.51 5.81
N LEU A 36 8.65 5.74 6.00
CA LEU A 36 9.34 6.88 5.43
C LEU A 36 9.31 6.82 3.90
N ILE A 37 9.90 5.78 3.28
CA ILE A 37 10.05 5.65 1.82
C ILE A 37 8.71 5.83 1.10
N PHE A 38 7.65 5.19 1.61
CA PHE A 38 6.34 5.18 0.96
C PHE A 38 5.58 6.51 1.14
N SER A 39 5.94 7.29 2.15
CA SER A 39 5.23 8.51 2.49
C SER A 39 6.05 9.77 2.18
N LEU A 40 7.29 9.60 1.72
CA LEU A 40 8.22 10.67 1.36
C LEU A 40 7.61 11.71 0.42
N PRO A 41 6.95 11.36 -0.71
CA PRO A 41 6.39 12.39 -1.58
C PRO A 41 5.36 13.24 -0.83
N MET A 42 4.45 12.62 -0.08
CA MET A 42 3.48 13.35 0.73
C MET A 42 4.11 14.19 1.85
N LEU A 43 5.20 13.71 2.47
CA LEU A 43 5.93 14.45 3.50
C LEU A 43 6.55 15.74 2.98
N MET A 44 6.85 15.81 1.68
CA MET A 44 7.70 16.86 1.09
C MET A 44 6.92 17.94 0.34
N THR A 45 5.64 17.71 0.06
CA THR A 45 4.80 18.59 -0.76
C THR A 45 3.89 19.47 0.10
N MET A 46 3.91 20.78 -0.17
CA MET A 46 3.12 21.77 0.56
C MET A 46 1.61 21.50 0.46
N GLU A 47 1.15 21.06 -0.71
CA GLU A 47 -0.24 20.76 -1.04
C GLU A 47 -0.82 19.74 -0.05
N MET A 48 -0.03 18.71 0.30
CA MET A 48 -0.43 17.66 1.24
C MET A 48 -0.57 18.17 2.67
N TRP A 49 0.34 19.05 3.09
CA TRP A 49 0.27 19.65 4.43
C TRP A 49 -0.98 20.52 4.57
N TRP A 50 -1.38 21.19 3.49
CA TRP A 50 -2.57 22.03 3.47
C TRP A 50 -3.85 21.22 3.48
N ILE A 51 -3.92 20.17 2.67
CA ILE A 51 -5.07 19.27 2.61
C ILE A 51 -5.37 18.64 3.97
N GLY A 52 -4.32 18.36 4.77
CA GLY A 52 -4.50 17.89 6.14
C GLY A 52 -5.49 18.71 6.96
N PHE A 53 -5.56 20.04 6.76
CA PHE A 53 -6.45 20.91 7.52
C PHE A 53 -7.61 21.54 6.73
N THR A 54 -7.53 21.60 5.40
CA THR A 54 -8.60 22.14 4.55
C THR A 54 -9.64 21.09 4.16
N MET A 55 -9.29 19.80 4.20
CA MET A 55 -10.20 18.72 3.81
C MET A 55 -11.41 18.61 4.75
N GLU A 56 -12.55 18.21 4.19
CA GLU A 56 -13.75 17.94 4.97
C GLU A 56 -13.49 16.82 5.98
N SER A 57 -13.78 17.09 7.26
CA SER A 57 -13.41 16.19 8.36
C SER A 57 -13.95 14.77 8.20
N TRP A 58 -15.12 14.62 7.58
CA TRP A 58 -15.74 13.31 7.39
C TRP A 58 -15.04 12.47 6.31
N ARG A 59 -14.44 13.10 5.26
CA ARG A 59 -13.63 12.40 4.26
C ARG A 59 -12.33 11.89 4.88
N LEU A 60 -11.73 12.68 5.78
CA LEU A 60 -10.54 12.28 6.55
C LEU A 60 -10.87 11.08 7.46
N VAL A 61 -11.98 11.15 8.18
CA VAL A 61 -12.44 10.05 9.04
C VAL A 61 -12.71 8.80 8.20
N LEU A 62 -13.38 8.93 7.06
CA LEU A 62 -13.62 7.81 6.15
C LEU A 62 -12.31 7.18 5.68
N LEU A 63 -11.33 8.00 5.27
CA LEU A 63 -10.01 7.53 4.87
C LEU A 63 -9.35 6.74 6.02
N LEU A 64 -9.31 7.27 7.24
CA LEU A 64 -8.74 6.57 8.40
C LEU A 64 -9.50 5.29 8.76
N VAL A 65 -10.82 5.28 8.65
CA VAL A 65 -11.65 4.09 8.90
C VAL A 65 -11.37 3.01 7.87
N LEU A 66 -11.18 3.36 6.60
CA LEU A 66 -10.85 2.42 5.53
C LEU A 66 -9.39 1.94 5.59
N LEU A 67 -8.50 2.68 6.25
CA LEU A 67 -7.12 2.25 6.46
C LEU A 67 -7.04 0.95 7.27
N ILE A 68 -7.83 0.81 8.33
CA ILE A 68 -7.78 -0.37 9.21
C ILE A 68 -8.09 -1.69 8.47
N PRO A 69 -9.22 -1.85 7.76
CA PRO A 69 -9.49 -3.08 7.01
C PRO A 69 -8.50 -3.27 5.85
N LEU A 70 -7.98 -2.20 5.25
CA LEU A 70 -6.93 -2.29 4.23
C LEU A 70 -5.65 -2.90 4.82
N LEU A 71 -5.20 -2.42 5.97
CA LEU A 71 -4.02 -2.93 6.66
C LEU A 71 -4.23 -4.36 7.15
N VAL A 72 -5.39 -4.68 7.74
CA VAL A 72 -5.70 -6.07 8.14
C VAL A 72 -5.72 -7.00 6.92
N GLY A 73 -6.35 -6.59 5.82
CA GLY A 73 -6.33 -7.34 4.57
C GLY A 73 -4.91 -7.54 4.03
N LEU A 74 -4.08 -6.51 4.12
CA LEU A 74 -2.67 -6.58 3.75
C LEU A 74 -1.89 -7.54 4.66
N SER A 75 -2.17 -7.57 5.96
CA SER A 75 -1.59 -8.52 6.90
C SER A 75 -1.99 -9.95 6.55
N VAL A 76 -3.26 -10.19 6.20
CA VAL A 76 -3.73 -11.53 5.82
C VAL A 76 -3.07 -12.02 4.54
N VAL A 77 -2.89 -11.15 3.56
CA VAL A 77 -2.23 -11.49 2.29
C VAL A 77 -0.71 -11.64 2.46
N SER A 78 -0.11 -10.82 3.31
CA SER A 78 1.35 -10.79 3.56
C SER A 78 1.78 -11.69 4.74
N GLY A 79 0.84 -12.29 5.47
CA GLY A 79 1.02 -12.91 6.77
C GLY A 79 1.78 -14.23 6.70
N PHE A 80 3.08 -14.16 6.91
CA PHE A 80 4.06 -15.25 6.85
C PHE A 80 4.04 -16.24 8.04
N LYS A 81 3.13 -16.14 9.01
CA LYS A 81 3.07 -17.08 10.14
C LYS A 81 2.07 -18.19 9.87
N SER A 82 2.52 -19.45 9.96
CA SER A 82 1.69 -20.67 9.84
C SER A 82 0.52 -20.77 10.83
N THR A 83 0.44 -19.83 11.77
CA THR A 83 -0.58 -19.75 12.83
C THR A 83 -1.07 -18.31 13.02
N ALA A 84 -1.21 -17.54 11.94
CA ALA A 84 -1.77 -16.18 12.03
C ALA A 84 -3.24 -16.25 12.45
N SER A 85 -3.55 -15.71 13.62
CA SER A 85 -4.93 -15.47 14.04
C SER A 85 -5.36 -14.07 13.60
N LEU A 86 -6.65 -13.83 13.38
CA LEU A 86 -7.17 -12.48 13.08
C LEU A 86 -6.73 -11.43 14.11
N ARG A 87 -6.47 -11.86 15.35
CA ARG A 87 -5.95 -10.99 16.41
C ARG A 87 -4.54 -10.49 16.11
N ASP A 88 -3.69 -11.34 15.54
CA ASP A 88 -2.32 -10.98 15.17
C ASP A 88 -2.32 -10.02 13.99
N ASP A 89 -3.18 -10.24 13.00
CA ASP A 89 -3.33 -9.33 11.85
C ASP A 89 -3.81 -7.94 12.25
N ILE A 90 -4.77 -7.89 13.19
CA ILE A 90 -5.24 -6.63 13.77
C ILE A 90 -4.11 -5.95 14.55
N ALA A 91 -3.36 -6.70 15.38
CA ALA A 91 -2.24 -6.14 16.13
C ALA A 91 -1.17 -5.56 15.20
N ASP A 92 -0.86 -6.26 14.10
CA ASP A 92 0.09 -5.81 13.09
C ASP A 92 -0.35 -4.54 12.38
N ALA A 93 -1.64 -4.42 12.03
CA ALA A 93 -2.22 -3.19 11.50
C ALA A 93 -2.07 -2.02 12.49
N PHE A 94 -2.35 -2.24 13.78
CA PHE A 94 -2.19 -1.20 14.81
C PHE A 94 -0.72 -0.79 15.00
N VAL A 95 0.23 -1.75 14.97
CA VAL A 95 1.66 -1.45 15.02
C VAL A 95 2.07 -0.60 13.83
N ALA A 96 1.61 -0.92 12.62
CA ALA A 96 1.89 -0.14 11.42
C ALA A 96 1.35 1.29 11.52
N VAL A 97 0.12 1.47 12.01
CA VAL A 97 -0.45 2.81 12.25
C VAL A 97 0.36 3.57 13.31
N ALA A 98 0.74 2.92 14.41
CA ALA A 98 1.53 3.56 15.45
C ALA A 98 2.90 4.04 14.93
N VAL A 99 3.59 3.19 14.16
CA VAL A 99 4.86 3.56 13.49
C VAL A 99 4.64 4.72 12.53
N ALA A 100 3.59 4.70 11.73
CA ALA A 100 3.26 5.74 10.78
C ALA A 100 2.98 7.09 11.45
N VAL A 101 2.24 7.09 12.56
CA VAL A 101 1.97 8.30 13.36
C VAL A 101 3.26 8.85 13.96
N VAL A 102 4.07 8.00 14.60
CA VAL A 102 5.36 8.42 15.18
C VAL A 102 6.28 8.98 14.12
N MET A 103 6.41 8.30 12.98
CA MET A 103 7.20 8.76 11.84
C MET A 103 6.70 10.12 11.35
N SER A 104 5.39 10.28 11.15
CA SER A 104 4.80 11.54 10.70
C SER A 104 5.08 12.70 11.66
N VAL A 105 4.92 12.48 12.97
CA VAL A 105 5.21 13.49 14.00
C VAL A 105 6.69 13.88 13.99
N VAL A 106 7.58 12.89 13.93
CA VAL A 106 9.03 13.13 13.94
C VAL A 106 9.46 13.91 12.71
N ILE A 107 9.08 13.46 11.51
CA ILE A 107 9.55 14.09 10.27
C ILE A 107 8.93 15.47 10.06
N LEU A 108 7.61 15.62 10.26
CA LEU A 108 6.97 16.94 10.13
C LEU A 108 7.45 17.91 11.21
N GLY A 109 7.80 17.41 12.40
CA GLY A 109 8.45 18.20 13.45
C GLY A 109 9.85 18.68 13.03
N ILE A 110 10.67 17.79 12.46
CA ILE A 110 12.01 18.13 11.95
C ILE A 110 11.93 19.18 10.83
N PHE A 111 10.96 19.03 9.91
CA PHE A 111 10.72 20.01 8.84
C PHE A 111 10.10 21.32 9.34
N LYS A 112 9.77 21.43 10.63
CA LYS A 112 9.09 22.58 11.22
C LYS A 112 7.71 22.85 10.57
N VAL A 113 7.09 21.81 10.02
CA VAL A 113 5.73 21.84 9.45
C VAL A 113 4.68 21.74 10.55
N LEU A 114 5.03 21.14 11.70
CA LEU A 114 4.24 21.18 12.93
C LEU A 114 4.79 22.25 13.86
N SER A 115 3.90 23.11 14.36
CA SER A 115 4.23 24.11 15.38
C SER A 115 3.21 24.08 16.52
N VAL A 116 3.64 24.45 17.73
CA VAL A 116 2.83 24.34 18.97
C VAL A 116 1.72 25.39 19.02
N ASP A 117 1.87 26.48 18.29
CA ASP A 117 0.87 27.54 18.12
C ASP A 117 -0.25 27.17 17.13
N MET A 118 -0.11 26.06 16.39
CA MET A 118 -1.14 25.63 15.45
C MET A 118 -2.38 25.09 16.17
N PRO A 119 -3.59 25.31 15.61
CA PRO A 119 -4.80 24.66 16.10
C PRO A 119 -4.66 23.13 16.09
N ALA A 120 -5.17 22.45 17.12
CA ALA A 120 -5.09 20.99 17.23
C ALA A 120 -5.64 20.26 15.99
N ARG A 121 -6.68 20.82 15.35
CA ARG A 121 -7.24 20.29 14.10
C ARG A 121 -6.23 20.23 12.96
N GLU A 122 -5.38 21.26 12.83
CA GLU A 122 -4.36 21.32 11.78
C GLU A 122 -3.26 20.28 12.03
N ILE A 123 -2.81 20.15 13.28
CA ILE A 123 -1.80 19.16 13.69
C ILE A 123 -2.32 17.75 13.43
N ILE A 124 -3.52 17.43 13.92
CA ILE A 124 -4.14 16.09 13.76
C ILE A 124 -4.33 15.79 12.28
N GLY A 125 -4.82 16.75 11.49
CA GLY A 125 -5.06 16.60 10.07
C GLY A 125 -3.80 16.25 9.27
N LYS A 126 -2.71 16.99 9.49
CA LYS A 126 -1.40 16.72 8.86
C LYS A 126 -0.86 15.34 9.23
N ILE A 127 -0.91 14.98 10.52
CA ILE A 127 -0.43 13.67 10.99
C ILE A 127 -1.29 12.54 10.41
N ALA A 128 -2.62 12.69 10.43
CA ALA A 128 -3.56 11.67 9.96
C ALA A 128 -3.37 11.37 8.47
N LEU A 129 -3.28 12.41 7.63
CA LEU A 129 -3.11 12.25 6.20
C LEU A 129 -1.77 11.55 5.88
N GLN A 130 -0.70 11.95 6.57
CA GLN A 130 0.62 11.39 6.38
C GLN A 130 0.72 9.93 6.85
N SER A 131 -0.02 9.60 7.90
CA SER A 131 -0.03 8.26 8.49
C SER A 131 -0.61 7.21 7.54
N PHE A 132 -1.41 7.60 6.55
CA PHE A 132 -2.06 6.66 5.63
C PHE A 132 -1.07 5.89 4.73
N PRO A 133 -0.32 6.53 3.80
CA PRO A 133 0.68 5.81 2.99
C PRO A 133 1.83 5.29 3.85
N ALA A 134 2.13 5.95 4.96
CA ALA A 134 3.16 5.54 5.89
C ALA A 134 2.81 4.20 6.56
N ALA A 135 1.56 3.97 6.94
CA ALA A 135 1.14 2.70 7.53
C ALA A 135 1.16 1.57 6.49
N ILE A 136 0.76 1.84 5.25
CA ILE A 136 0.90 0.89 4.13
C ILE A 136 2.38 0.53 3.95
N GLY A 137 3.26 1.52 3.84
CA GLY A 137 4.70 1.30 3.71
C GLY A 137 5.32 0.55 4.88
N ALA A 138 4.88 0.83 6.11
CA ALA A 138 5.33 0.16 7.32
C ALA A 138 5.06 -1.35 7.27
N MET A 139 3.85 -1.73 6.85
CA MET A 139 3.49 -3.14 6.69
C MET A 139 4.31 -3.79 5.57
N LEU A 140 4.31 -3.20 4.38
CA LEU A 140 4.98 -3.76 3.22
C LEU A 140 6.48 -3.97 3.45
N ALA A 141 7.16 -3.01 4.07
CA ALA A 141 8.60 -3.10 4.31
C ALA A 141 8.96 -4.12 5.39
N ARG A 142 8.14 -4.25 6.43
CA ARG A 142 8.34 -5.28 7.46
C ARG A 142 8.29 -6.68 6.86
N ASP A 143 7.39 -6.88 5.91
CA ASP A 143 7.19 -8.17 5.25
C ASP A 143 8.23 -8.44 4.15
N GLN A 144 8.65 -7.42 3.39
CA GLN A 144 9.64 -7.56 2.30
C GLN A 144 11.10 -7.56 2.73
N LEU A 145 11.44 -6.86 3.82
CA LEU A 145 12.82 -6.79 4.34
C LEU A 145 13.10 -7.88 5.40
N GLY A 146 12.09 -8.67 5.77
CA GLY A 146 12.25 -9.96 6.47
C GLY A 146 13.04 -10.97 5.64
N GLU A 147 13.53 -12.06 6.24
CA GLU A 147 14.23 -13.11 5.48
C GLU A 147 13.29 -13.67 4.40
N LYS A 148 13.62 -13.39 3.13
CA LYS A 148 12.96 -14.00 1.97
C LYS A 148 13.32 -15.48 1.92
N SER A 149 12.56 -16.31 2.63
CA SER A 149 12.70 -17.77 2.55
C SER A 149 12.14 -18.28 1.22
N SER A 150 12.58 -19.47 0.77
CA SER A 150 12.02 -20.14 -0.41
C SER A 150 10.49 -20.32 -0.34
N GLU A 151 9.89 -20.28 0.86
CA GLU A 151 8.45 -20.36 1.07
C GLU A 151 7.72 -19.11 0.55
N SER A 152 8.34 -17.93 0.60
CA SER A 152 7.75 -16.69 0.08
C SER A 152 7.50 -16.73 -1.42
N MET A 153 8.43 -17.30 -2.18
CA MET A 153 8.32 -17.42 -3.64
C MET A 153 7.31 -18.50 -4.05
N GLN A 154 7.26 -19.62 -3.32
CA GLN A 154 6.31 -20.69 -3.58
C GLN A 154 4.86 -20.27 -3.25
N ARG A 155 4.66 -19.41 -2.25
CA ARG A 155 3.34 -18.91 -1.84
C ARG A 155 2.78 -17.80 -2.71
N ARG A 156 3.62 -17.02 -3.41
CA ARG A 156 3.17 -16.14 -4.51
C ARG A 156 2.42 -16.92 -5.59
N THR A 157 2.89 -18.14 -5.89
CA THR A 157 2.25 -19.04 -6.85
C THR A 157 0.92 -19.62 -6.32
N ALA A 158 0.63 -19.45 -5.03
CA ALA A 158 -0.55 -19.97 -4.36
C ALA A 158 -1.57 -18.88 -3.97
N MET A 159 -1.37 -17.62 -4.39
CA MET A 159 -2.35 -16.56 -4.15
C MET A 159 -3.66 -16.87 -4.86
N THR A 160 -4.76 -16.54 -4.20
CA THR A 160 -6.08 -16.62 -4.83
C THR A 160 -6.33 -15.37 -5.67
N TYR A 161 -7.12 -15.52 -6.73
CA TYR A 161 -7.46 -14.43 -7.64
C TYR A 161 -7.95 -13.14 -6.93
N PRO A 162 -8.82 -13.18 -5.89
CA PRO A 162 -9.20 -11.96 -5.17
C PRO A 162 -8.06 -11.29 -4.39
N GLN A 163 -7.11 -12.07 -3.87
CA GLN A 163 -5.93 -11.52 -3.17
C GLN A 163 -4.99 -10.81 -4.15
N GLU A 164 -4.85 -11.33 -5.36
CA GLU A 164 -4.08 -10.65 -6.41
C GLU A 164 -4.72 -9.32 -6.80
N LEU A 165 -6.04 -9.29 -7.01
CA LEU A 165 -6.78 -8.06 -7.29
C LEU A 165 -6.71 -7.05 -6.12
N PHE A 166 -6.73 -7.55 -4.88
CA PHE A 166 -6.56 -6.72 -3.69
C PHE A 166 -5.17 -6.06 -3.66
N LEU A 167 -4.10 -6.82 -3.92
CA LEU A 167 -2.74 -6.26 -4.00
C LEU A 167 -2.59 -5.25 -5.14
N MET A 168 -3.23 -5.50 -6.30
CA MET A 168 -3.30 -4.50 -7.38
C MET A 168 -3.96 -3.21 -6.88
N GLY A 169 -5.04 -3.31 -6.10
CA GLY A 169 -5.68 -2.17 -5.47
C GLY A 169 -4.78 -1.43 -4.48
N VAL A 170 -4.05 -2.14 -3.62
CA VAL A 170 -3.07 -1.55 -2.69
C VAL A 170 -1.98 -0.80 -3.44
N GLY A 171 -1.44 -1.40 -4.51
CA GLY A 171 -0.43 -0.76 -5.37
C GLY A 171 -0.96 0.51 -6.05
N ALA A 172 -2.19 0.47 -6.57
CA ALA A 172 -2.86 1.62 -7.15
C ALA A 172 -3.06 2.75 -6.12
N LEU A 173 -3.58 2.41 -4.93
CA LEU A 173 -3.75 3.35 -3.82
C LEU A 173 -2.42 4.00 -3.44
N PHE A 174 -1.35 3.20 -3.35
CA PHE A 174 -0.04 3.69 -2.95
C PHE A 174 0.50 4.77 -3.90
N LEU A 175 0.51 4.51 -5.20
CA LEU A 175 0.96 5.50 -6.18
C LEU A 175 -0.03 6.67 -6.26
N GLY A 176 -1.33 6.37 -6.22
CA GLY A 176 -2.39 7.37 -6.31
C GLY A 176 -2.34 8.38 -5.17
N LEU A 177 -2.14 7.95 -3.93
CA LEU A 177 -2.12 8.86 -2.77
C LEU A 177 -1.02 9.90 -2.82
N ASN A 178 0.10 9.59 -3.48
CA ASN A 178 1.22 10.51 -3.59
C ASN A 178 0.99 11.60 -4.65
N VAL A 179 -0.04 11.48 -5.49
CA VAL A 179 -0.25 12.35 -6.66
C VAL A 179 -1.69 12.88 -6.74
N ALA A 180 -2.70 12.10 -6.38
CA ALA A 180 -4.11 12.48 -6.41
C ALA A 180 -4.45 13.79 -5.69
N PRO A 181 -3.85 14.10 -4.53
CA PRO A 181 -4.16 15.35 -3.85
C PRO A 181 -3.43 16.56 -4.44
N THR A 182 -2.61 16.40 -5.47
CA THR A 182 -1.89 17.51 -6.13
C THR A 182 -2.73 18.19 -7.22
N ASP A 183 -2.39 19.42 -7.59
CA ASP A 183 -3.12 20.19 -8.62
C ASP A 183 -2.84 19.68 -10.03
N GLU A 184 -1.73 18.97 -10.21
CA GLU A 184 -1.22 18.49 -11.48
C GLU A 184 -2.21 17.56 -12.19
N MET A 185 -3.01 16.77 -11.46
CA MET A 185 -3.99 15.87 -12.08
C MET A 185 -5.08 16.66 -12.82
N VAL A 186 -5.52 17.77 -12.22
CA VAL A 186 -6.54 18.65 -12.78
C VAL A 186 -5.93 19.54 -13.88
N LEU A 187 -4.71 20.04 -13.69
CA LEU A 187 -4.02 20.82 -14.70
C LEU A 187 -3.72 19.99 -15.97
N LEU A 188 -3.25 18.75 -15.81
CA LEU A 188 -3.01 17.84 -16.93
C LEU A 188 -4.31 17.50 -17.66
N SER A 189 -5.44 17.31 -16.95
CA SER A 189 -6.72 17.08 -17.61
C SER A 189 -7.15 18.25 -18.49
N TYR A 190 -6.85 19.49 -18.10
CA TYR A 190 -7.15 20.67 -18.94
C TYR A 190 -6.18 20.85 -20.11
N MET A 191 -4.93 20.37 -19.99
CA MET A 191 -3.92 20.48 -21.04
C MET A 191 -4.02 19.38 -22.10
N MET A 192 -4.72 18.28 -21.82
CA MET A 192 -4.80 17.13 -22.70
C MET A 192 -6.04 17.19 -23.60
N ASP A 193 -5.82 17.04 -24.91
CA ASP A 193 -6.92 16.76 -25.84
C ASP A 193 -7.45 15.33 -25.65
N PRO A 194 -8.72 15.03 -26.02
CA PRO A 194 -9.32 13.70 -25.84
C PRO A 194 -8.49 12.54 -26.45
N TRP A 195 -7.77 12.78 -27.54
CA TRP A 195 -6.91 11.76 -28.16
C TRP A 195 -5.69 11.41 -27.31
N ARG A 196 -5.14 12.39 -26.58
CA ARG A 196 -4.02 12.17 -25.65
C ARG A 196 -4.49 11.38 -24.43
N GLU A 197 -5.71 11.62 -23.96
CA GLU A 197 -6.33 10.84 -22.87
C GLU A 197 -6.53 9.38 -23.27
N ILE A 198 -7.08 9.14 -24.47
CA ILE A 198 -7.25 7.79 -25.01
C ILE A 198 -5.89 7.10 -25.17
N ALA A 199 -4.89 7.81 -25.69
CA ALA A 199 -3.53 7.28 -25.80
C ALA A 199 -2.94 6.91 -24.42
N LEU A 200 -3.16 7.74 -23.39
CA LEU A 200 -2.69 7.49 -22.03
C LEU A 200 -3.41 6.28 -21.40
N LEU A 201 -4.71 6.14 -21.61
CA LEU A 201 -5.49 4.99 -21.18
C LEU A 201 -4.96 3.70 -21.83
N LEU A 202 -4.77 3.70 -23.15
CA LEU A 202 -4.23 2.54 -23.87
C LEU A 202 -2.81 2.21 -23.41
N LEU A 203 -1.96 3.21 -23.21
CA LEU A 203 -0.60 3.03 -22.68
C LEU A 203 -0.64 2.40 -21.28
N SER A 204 -1.54 2.86 -20.42
CA SER A 204 -1.73 2.31 -19.06
C SER A 204 -2.09 0.83 -19.11
N LEU A 205 -3.02 0.43 -19.99
CA LEU A 205 -3.41 -0.97 -20.20
C LEU A 205 -2.25 -1.81 -20.75
N VAL A 206 -1.51 -1.29 -21.74
CA VAL A 206 -0.36 -1.99 -22.33
C VAL A 206 0.72 -2.24 -21.28
N LEU A 207 1.09 -1.21 -20.51
CA LEU A 207 2.10 -1.35 -19.46
C LEU A 207 1.63 -2.33 -18.38
N MET A 208 0.41 -2.18 -17.88
CA MET A 208 -0.14 -3.10 -16.88
C MET A 208 -0.14 -4.55 -17.39
N HIS A 209 -0.53 -4.78 -18.65
CA HIS A 209 -0.51 -6.11 -19.24
C HIS A 209 0.91 -6.66 -19.40
N ALA A 210 1.85 -5.84 -19.86
CA ALA A 210 3.25 -6.23 -20.01
C ALA A 210 3.86 -6.69 -18.68
N PHE A 211 3.58 -5.97 -17.59
CA PHE A 211 3.99 -6.36 -16.24
C PHE A 211 3.32 -7.65 -15.78
N VAL A 212 2.01 -7.78 -15.95
CA VAL A 212 1.24 -9.00 -15.62
C VAL A 212 1.82 -10.21 -16.34
N TYR A 213 2.09 -10.09 -17.64
CA TYR A 213 2.68 -11.16 -18.45
C TYR A 213 4.10 -11.51 -18.02
N ALA A 214 4.93 -10.52 -17.71
CA ALA A 214 6.31 -10.73 -17.26
C ALA A 214 6.39 -11.45 -15.91
N VAL A 215 5.46 -11.18 -14.99
CA VAL A 215 5.36 -11.86 -13.69
C VAL A 215 4.98 -13.32 -13.84
N GLU A 216 4.01 -13.63 -14.70
CA GLU A 216 3.45 -14.99 -14.83
C GLU A 216 4.35 -15.93 -15.64
N PHE A 217 5.20 -15.39 -16.53
CA PHE A 217 6.09 -16.19 -17.37
C PHE A 217 7.55 -15.74 -17.28
N PRO A 218 8.23 -15.89 -16.12
CA PRO A 218 9.67 -15.67 -16.04
C PRO A 218 10.38 -16.63 -17.01
N GLY A 219 11.19 -16.09 -17.92
CA GLY A 219 12.03 -16.88 -18.84
C GLY A 219 11.35 -17.41 -20.11
N GLY A 220 10.16 -16.92 -20.48
CA GLY A 220 9.52 -17.30 -21.76
C GLY A 220 8.89 -18.70 -21.77
N SER A 221 8.70 -19.29 -20.59
CA SER A 221 7.96 -20.53 -20.37
C SER A 221 6.54 -20.39 -20.93
N LYS A 222 6.17 -21.20 -21.93
CA LYS A 222 4.80 -21.22 -22.45
C LYS A 222 3.80 -21.47 -21.30
N PRO A 223 2.62 -20.84 -21.32
CA PRO A 223 1.63 -21.04 -20.26
C PRO A 223 1.33 -22.52 -20.03
N PRO A 224 1.56 -23.06 -18.82
CA PRO A 224 1.18 -24.44 -18.51
C PRO A 224 -0.35 -24.54 -18.58
N GLY A 225 -0.88 -25.36 -19.49
CA GLY A 225 -2.32 -25.66 -19.53
C GLY A 225 -3.21 -24.70 -20.33
N GLY A 226 -2.68 -23.92 -21.27
CA GLY A 226 -3.55 -23.24 -22.26
C GLY A 226 -4.29 -22.00 -21.76
N VAL A 227 -3.85 -21.38 -20.65
CA VAL A 227 -4.25 -20.01 -20.30
C VAL A 227 -3.75 -19.07 -21.39
N GLY A 228 -4.68 -18.69 -22.28
CA GLY A 228 -4.37 -17.82 -23.43
C GLY A 228 -4.16 -16.37 -23.03
N PHE A 229 -3.40 -15.63 -23.85
CA PHE A 229 -3.17 -14.18 -23.75
C PHE A 229 -4.45 -13.40 -23.39
N TRP A 230 -5.56 -13.72 -24.07
CA TRP A 230 -6.86 -13.08 -23.86
C TRP A 230 -7.48 -13.37 -22.49
N SER A 231 -7.28 -14.57 -21.93
CA SER A 231 -7.75 -14.89 -20.58
C SER A 231 -7.01 -14.04 -19.55
N LEU A 232 -5.70 -13.90 -19.72
CA LEU A 232 -4.85 -13.12 -18.81
C LEU A 232 -5.17 -11.63 -18.90
N PHE A 233 -5.28 -11.12 -20.13
CA PHE A 233 -5.64 -9.73 -20.41
C PHE A 233 -7.00 -9.37 -19.81
N LEU A 234 -8.04 -10.17 -20.05
CA LEU A 234 -9.38 -9.87 -19.55
C LEU A 234 -9.47 -10.00 -18.03
N ARG A 235 -8.91 -11.05 -17.43
CA ARG A 235 -9.05 -11.32 -15.98
C ARG A 235 -8.18 -10.42 -15.12
N PHE A 236 -6.95 -10.13 -15.54
CA PHE A 236 -6.04 -9.36 -14.69
C PHE A 236 -5.87 -7.92 -15.17
N THR A 237 -5.68 -7.69 -16.46
CA THR A 237 -5.45 -6.31 -16.95
C THR A 237 -6.74 -5.50 -16.98
N VAL A 238 -7.82 -6.00 -17.59
CA VAL A 238 -9.06 -5.22 -17.70
C VAL A 238 -9.72 -5.05 -16.33
N VAL A 239 -9.91 -6.14 -15.57
CA VAL A 239 -10.49 -6.06 -14.22
C VAL A 239 -9.60 -5.26 -13.28
N GLY A 240 -8.28 -5.47 -13.32
CA GLY A 240 -7.33 -4.68 -12.53
C GLY A 240 -7.38 -3.20 -12.87
N TYR A 241 -7.51 -2.84 -14.15
CA TYR A 241 -7.63 -1.44 -14.57
C TYR A 241 -8.98 -0.82 -14.14
N VAL A 242 -10.07 -1.58 -14.14
CA VAL A 242 -11.35 -1.12 -13.56
C VAL A 242 -11.20 -0.81 -12.08
N ILE A 243 -10.49 -1.66 -11.32
CA ILE A 243 -10.17 -1.40 -9.90
C ILE A 243 -9.32 -0.13 -9.76
N VAL A 244 -8.31 0.06 -10.63
CA VAL A 244 -7.49 1.27 -10.67
C VAL A 244 -8.36 2.51 -10.87
N LEU A 245 -9.23 2.52 -11.88
CA LEU A 245 -10.11 3.67 -12.15
C LEU A 245 -11.07 3.96 -10.98
N ALA A 246 -11.61 2.92 -10.35
CA ALA A 246 -12.46 3.07 -9.16
C ALA A 246 -11.68 3.70 -7.99
N ILE A 247 -10.44 3.29 -7.79
CA ILE A 247 -9.54 3.87 -6.78
C ILE A 247 -9.20 5.31 -7.13
N CYS A 248 -8.85 5.60 -8.38
CA CYS A 248 -8.55 6.96 -8.84
C CYS A 248 -9.74 7.89 -8.59
N LEU A 249 -10.94 7.47 -8.96
CA LEU A 249 -12.16 8.24 -8.72
C LEU A 249 -12.40 8.45 -7.22
N TYR A 250 -12.24 7.40 -6.41
CA TYR A 250 -12.37 7.49 -4.95
C TYR A 250 -11.35 8.46 -4.33
N LEU A 251 -10.08 8.43 -4.77
CA LEU A 251 -9.05 9.33 -4.28
C LEU A 251 -9.33 10.78 -4.68
N LEU A 252 -9.64 11.03 -5.95
CA LEU A 252 -10.00 12.37 -6.43
C LEU A 252 -11.19 12.93 -5.64
N TRP A 253 -12.20 12.11 -5.40
CA TRP A 253 -13.33 12.48 -4.57
C TRP A 253 -12.93 12.71 -3.11
N THR A 254 -12.10 11.87 -2.52
CA THR A 254 -11.65 12.03 -1.12
C THR A 254 -10.95 13.37 -0.92
N PHE A 255 -10.15 13.80 -1.90
CA PHE A 255 -9.39 15.05 -1.86
C PHE A 255 -10.13 16.26 -2.43
N GLY A 256 -11.44 16.16 -2.68
CA GLY A 256 -12.25 17.30 -3.14
C GLY A 256 -12.02 17.70 -4.60
N ARG A 257 -11.29 16.89 -5.38
CA ARG A 257 -10.97 17.18 -6.78
C ARG A 257 -12.16 17.02 -7.74
N THR A 258 -13.26 16.46 -7.25
CA THR A 258 -14.52 16.30 -8.00
C THR A 258 -15.58 17.33 -7.62
N ASP A 259 -15.29 18.22 -6.67
CA ASP A 259 -16.30 19.13 -6.10
C ASP A 259 -16.54 20.31 -7.06
N GLY A 260 -17.77 20.44 -7.56
CA GLY A 260 -18.13 21.52 -8.49
C GLY A 260 -17.59 21.36 -9.92
N THR A 261 -16.97 20.22 -10.24
CA THR A 261 -16.41 19.92 -11.57
C THR A 261 -17.41 19.17 -12.46
N GLY A 262 -17.32 19.34 -13.77
CA GLY A 262 -18.12 18.61 -14.74
C GLY A 262 -17.72 17.14 -14.88
N LEU A 263 -18.65 16.30 -15.32
CA LEU A 263 -18.40 14.85 -15.47
C LEU A 263 -17.26 14.53 -16.45
N ALA A 264 -17.10 15.32 -17.51
CA ALA A 264 -16.00 15.17 -18.47
C ALA A 264 -14.63 15.41 -17.83
N GLU A 265 -14.51 16.45 -17.00
CA GLU A 265 -13.27 16.79 -16.28
C GLU A 265 -12.92 15.71 -15.25
N ILE A 266 -13.93 15.19 -14.53
CA ILE A 266 -13.74 14.08 -13.58
C ILE A 266 -13.21 12.84 -14.30
N ILE A 267 -13.78 12.49 -15.47
CA ILE A 267 -13.31 11.35 -16.26
C ILE A 267 -11.85 11.58 -16.70
N SER A 268 -11.55 12.77 -17.25
CA SER A 268 -10.20 13.11 -17.71
C SER A 268 -9.18 13.02 -16.56
N ALA A 269 -9.44 13.65 -15.41
CA ALA A 269 -8.58 13.58 -14.24
C ALA A 269 -8.42 12.14 -13.72
N THR A 270 -9.49 11.33 -13.78
CA THR A 270 -9.43 9.91 -13.41
C THR A 270 -8.52 9.12 -14.36
N VAL A 271 -8.54 9.40 -15.66
CA VAL A 271 -7.66 8.77 -16.65
C VAL A 271 -6.20 9.19 -16.44
N VAL A 272 -5.95 10.47 -16.18
CA VAL A 272 -4.61 10.99 -15.88
C VAL A 272 -4.03 10.32 -14.64
N LEU A 273 -4.78 10.29 -13.54
CA LEU A 273 -4.36 9.61 -12.31
C LEU A 273 -4.29 8.08 -12.50
N GLY A 274 -5.08 7.54 -13.42
CA GLY A 274 -5.07 6.12 -13.78
C GLY A 274 -3.72 5.63 -14.27
N PHE A 275 -2.90 6.48 -14.88
CA PHE A 275 -1.57 6.10 -15.37
C PHE A 275 -0.60 5.70 -14.24
N PRO A 276 -0.25 6.58 -13.27
CA PRO A 276 0.62 6.18 -12.16
C PRO A 276 0.00 5.08 -11.30
N CYS A 277 -1.32 5.08 -11.09
CA CYS A 277 -2.01 4.03 -10.33
C CYS A 277 -1.94 2.66 -11.04
N ALA A 278 -2.02 2.61 -12.37
CA ALA A 278 -1.87 1.37 -13.13
C ALA A 278 -0.46 0.79 -13.01
N ILE A 279 0.56 1.66 -13.00
CA ILE A 279 1.95 1.24 -12.73
C ILE A 279 2.05 0.69 -11.30
N GLY A 280 1.45 1.35 -10.32
CA GLY A 280 1.41 0.87 -8.93
C GLY A 280 0.76 -0.51 -8.79
N ALA A 281 -0.41 -0.70 -9.40
CA ALA A 281 -1.11 -1.99 -9.42
C ALA A 281 -0.29 -3.10 -10.06
N ALA A 282 0.38 -2.79 -11.17
CA ALA A 282 1.25 -3.73 -11.87
C ALA A 282 2.51 -4.07 -11.05
N ALA A 283 3.15 -3.08 -10.45
CA ALA A 283 4.34 -3.24 -9.62
C ALA A 283 4.06 -4.03 -8.34
N ALA A 284 2.86 -3.92 -7.77
CA ALA A 284 2.45 -4.71 -6.62
C ALA A 284 2.59 -6.22 -6.89
N ARG A 285 2.28 -6.72 -8.08
CA ARG A 285 2.46 -8.15 -8.43
C ARG A 285 3.93 -8.57 -8.55
N LEU A 286 4.85 -7.64 -8.85
CA LEU A 286 6.28 -7.94 -8.92
C LEU A 286 6.93 -7.92 -7.53
N ILE A 287 6.58 -6.89 -6.76
CA ILE A 287 7.31 -6.52 -5.54
C ILE A 287 6.70 -7.20 -4.32
N LEU A 288 5.37 -7.35 -4.25
CA LEU A 288 4.64 -7.91 -3.10
C LEU A 288 4.42 -9.40 -3.27
#